data_AF-A0A355ERN4-F1
#
_entry.id   AF-A0A355ERN4-F1
#
_cell.length_a   1.000
_cell.length_b   1.000
_cell.length_c   1.000
_cell.angle_alpha   90.00
_cell.angle_beta   90.00
_cell.angle_gamma   90.00
#
_symmetry.space_group_name_H-M   'P 1'
#
loop_
_entity.id
_entity.type
_entity.pdbx_description
1 polymer ?
#
loop_
_entity_poly.entity_id
_entity_poly.type
_entity_poly.pdbx_seq_one_letter_code
_entity_poly.pdbx_strand_id
1 'polypeptide(L)'
;MRTAWLVVDSTKAGADPAGYLGDITAILAGTPFKQSHQQYLAPLSAGPFKQDEPQPPGDTTYPGEEGADAIADLCNFFDWRRNACKAIFYISDTKLDGYSAFDAAAAANAQAAASAQGVVLFAHHIGPATPITQEMQNYLDMCNPTGGNVYFGPVDIEQYKVLLRNAICNACGAECKALDLPKIEPCISIAWGESDCDCFETDDVETAIVTICNCYSNVSFANVHVAYFNITLADGSPVPLLPDGTPSVSIHPVGPVCFGDLGPCRPGAENCVSREIVIRTRGAKSGKYKVLVSGICYQVVLAQLHEECFVLALCAD
;
A
#
# COMPACT_ATOMS: atom_id res chain seq x y z
N MET A 1 -7.10 -0.39 7.20
CA MET A 1 -8.07 0.49 6.53
C MET A 1 -9.46 -0.15 6.62
N ARG A 2 -10.52 0.63 6.83
CA ARG A 2 -11.89 0.28 6.41
C ARG A 2 -12.23 1.29 5.31
N THR A 3 -12.68 0.82 4.15
CA THR A 3 -13.12 1.69 3.06
C THR A 3 -14.64 1.73 3.09
N ALA A 4 -15.22 2.89 3.40
CA ALA A 4 -16.65 3.10 3.23
C ALA A 4 -16.89 3.36 1.74
N TRP A 5 -17.77 2.55 1.15
CA TRP A 5 -18.28 2.77 -0.21
C TRP A 5 -19.71 3.21 -0.07
N LEU A 6 -19.98 4.41 -0.57
CA LEU A 6 -21.30 5.02 -0.59
C LEU A 6 -21.84 4.93 -2.01
N VAL A 7 -23.12 4.61 -2.13
CA VAL A 7 -23.91 5.07 -3.27
C VAL A 7 -25.09 5.83 -2.69
N VAL A 8 -25.24 7.08 -3.13
CA VAL A 8 -26.43 7.91 -2.88
C VAL A 8 -27.24 7.81 -4.16
N ASP A 9 -28.53 7.51 -4.04
CA ASP A 9 -29.44 7.37 -5.17
C ASP A 9 -30.82 7.93 -4.79
N SER A 10 -31.55 8.39 -5.79
CA SER A 10 -32.08 9.76 -5.83
C SER A 10 -33.60 9.88 -5.65
N THR A 11 -34.19 9.02 -4.81
CA THR A 11 -35.65 8.95 -4.69
C THR A 11 -36.14 8.75 -3.26
N LYS A 12 -36.53 9.83 -2.58
CA LYS A 12 -37.04 9.76 -1.21
C LYS A 12 -38.06 10.82 -0.78
N ALA A 13 -39.21 10.31 -0.34
CA ALA A 13 -39.82 10.73 0.92
C ALA A 13 -39.68 9.55 1.90
N GLY A 14 -39.03 9.75 3.07
CA GLY A 14 -38.44 8.66 3.86
C GLY A 14 -39.42 7.76 4.64
N ALA A 15 -39.02 6.57 5.09
CA ALA A 15 -37.67 5.97 5.08
C ALA A 15 -37.62 4.60 4.37
N ASP A 16 -36.43 4.18 3.91
CA ASP A 16 -36.30 3.03 3.00
C ASP A 16 -36.62 1.69 3.67
N PRO A 17 -37.34 0.78 3.00
CA PRO A 17 -37.38 -0.63 3.41
C PRO A 17 -36.00 -1.27 3.24
N ALA A 18 -35.65 -2.21 4.14
CA ALA A 18 -34.35 -2.88 4.13
C ALA A 18 -34.08 -3.55 2.76
N GLY A 19 -32.94 -3.24 2.14
CA GLY A 19 -32.56 -3.75 0.82
C GLY A 19 -32.92 -2.85 -0.38
N TYR A 20 -33.65 -1.75 -0.18
CA TYR A 20 -33.83 -0.72 -1.20
C TYR A 20 -32.66 0.25 -1.19
N LEU A 21 -32.07 0.47 -2.37
CA LEU A 21 -30.90 1.32 -2.61
C LEU A 21 -31.18 2.38 -3.69
N GLY A 22 -32.45 2.67 -4.01
CA GLY A 22 -32.84 3.47 -5.17
C GLY A 22 -32.98 2.66 -6.46
N ASP A 23 -32.92 3.33 -7.61
CA ASP A 23 -33.00 2.73 -8.95
C ASP A 23 -31.78 1.84 -9.28
N ILE A 24 -30.62 2.06 -8.66
CA ILE A 24 -29.45 1.18 -8.75
C ILE A 24 -29.64 -0.19 -8.08
N THR A 25 -30.73 -0.43 -7.35
CA THR A 25 -30.95 -1.70 -6.60
C THR A 25 -30.77 -2.93 -7.49
N ALA A 26 -31.20 -2.87 -8.75
CA ALA A 26 -31.02 -3.95 -9.72
C ALA A 26 -29.57 -4.10 -10.20
N ILE A 27 -28.81 -3.00 -10.29
CA ILE A 27 -27.40 -2.97 -10.69
C ILE A 27 -26.52 -3.56 -9.58
N LEU A 28 -26.86 -3.30 -8.32
CA LEU A 28 -26.17 -3.82 -7.14
C LEU A 28 -26.62 -5.23 -6.72
N ALA A 29 -27.52 -5.87 -7.48
CA ALA A 29 -27.98 -7.23 -7.19
C ALA A 29 -26.82 -8.24 -7.19
N GLY A 30 -26.67 -8.99 -6.09
CA GLY A 30 -25.57 -9.95 -5.90
C GLY A 30 -24.27 -9.36 -5.35
N THR A 31 -24.18 -8.02 -5.17
CA THR A 31 -23.09 -7.36 -4.45
C THR A 31 -23.31 -7.46 -2.92
N PRO A 32 -22.30 -7.14 -2.07
CA PRO A 32 -22.50 -7.05 -0.63
C PRO A 32 -23.26 -5.79 -0.17
N PHE A 33 -23.58 -4.85 -1.07
CA PHE A 33 -24.34 -3.65 -0.74
C PHE A 33 -25.82 -4.00 -0.58
N LYS A 34 -26.36 -3.81 0.62
CA LYS A 34 -27.72 -4.26 1.02
C LYS A 34 -28.51 -3.25 1.85
N GLN A 35 -27.96 -2.07 2.10
CA GLN A 35 -28.58 -1.03 2.92
C GLN A 35 -28.05 0.35 2.55
N SER A 36 -28.90 1.37 2.62
CA SER A 36 -28.51 2.77 2.40
C SER A 36 -27.68 3.30 3.58
N HIS A 37 -27.01 4.45 3.40
CA HIS A 37 -26.20 5.04 4.48
C HIS A 37 -27.05 5.37 5.72
N GLN A 38 -28.28 5.88 5.52
CA GLN A 38 -29.20 6.17 6.62
C GLN A 38 -29.59 4.89 7.38
N GLN A 39 -29.86 3.78 6.67
CA GLN A 39 -30.11 2.47 7.30
C GLN A 39 -28.89 1.96 8.08
N TYR A 40 -27.67 2.24 7.60
CA TYR A 40 -26.43 1.90 8.30
C TYR A 40 -26.19 2.73 9.58
N LEU A 41 -26.51 4.03 9.53
CA LEU A 41 -26.25 4.97 10.62
C LEU A 41 -27.34 4.96 11.70
N ALA A 42 -28.59 4.63 11.37
CA ALA A 42 -29.71 4.56 12.31
C ALA A 42 -29.46 3.72 13.60
N PRO A 43 -28.79 2.54 13.56
CA PRO A 43 -28.43 1.81 14.78
C PRO A 43 -27.20 2.39 15.53
N LEU A 44 -26.43 3.29 14.91
CA LEU A 44 -25.22 3.89 15.46
C LEU A 44 -25.48 5.26 16.11
N SER A 45 -26.45 6.01 15.60
CA SER A 45 -26.84 7.34 16.07
C SER A 45 -28.34 7.53 15.96
N ALA A 46 -28.97 8.06 17.01
CA ALA A 46 -30.37 8.47 17.02
C ALA A 46 -30.56 9.94 16.58
N GLY A 47 -29.56 10.53 15.92
CA GLY A 47 -29.56 11.94 15.57
C GLY A 47 -30.64 12.33 14.56
N PRO A 48 -30.91 13.64 14.39
CA PRO A 48 -31.34 14.12 13.10
C PRO A 48 -30.19 13.86 12.12
N PHE A 49 -30.39 12.90 11.21
CA PHE A 49 -29.61 12.83 9.99
C PHE A 49 -29.84 14.12 9.20
N LYS A 50 -28.78 14.65 8.58
CA LYS A 50 -28.92 15.81 7.70
C LYS A 50 -29.74 15.38 6.48
N GLN A 51 -31.01 15.73 6.53
CA GLN A 51 -31.88 15.87 5.39
C GLN A 51 -32.29 17.34 5.44
N ASP A 52 -31.44 18.23 4.92
CA ASP A 52 -31.66 19.66 5.05
C ASP A 52 -32.87 20.11 4.21
N GLU A 53 -33.96 20.33 4.94
CA GLU A 53 -35.20 21.02 4.54
C GLU A 53 -36.22 20.25 3.67
N PRO A 54 -37.51 20.61 3.75
CA PRO A 54 -38.49 20.19 2.76
C PRO A 54 -38.08 20.70 1.38
N GLN A 55 -37.73 19.78 0.49
CA GLN A 55 -37.43 20.04 -0.93
C GLN A 55 -38.44 21.06 -1.50
N PRO A 56 -37.97 22.12 -2.17
CA PRO A 56 -38.82 23.25 -2.54
C PRO A 56 -40.01 22.80 -3.40
N PRO A 57 -41.23 23.34 -3.20
CA PRO A 57 -42.42 22.90 -3.94
C PRO A 57 -42.27 23.16 -5.45
N GLY A 58 -41.80 22.14 -6.18
CA GLY A 58 -41.43 22.28 -7.58
C GLY A 58 -40.63 21.11 -8.13
N ASP A 59 -39.73 20.50 -7.35
CA ASP A 59 -39.09 19.25 -7.74
C ASP A 59 -39.78 18.04 -7.09
N THR A 60 -40.72 17.45 -7.84
CA THR A 60 -41.35 16.17 -7.51
C THR A 60 -40.71 15.00 -8.26
N THR A 61 -39.55 15.21 -8.89
CA THR A 61 -38.94 14.29 -9.86
C THR A 61 -37.82 13.48 -9.22
N TYR A 62 -36.90 14.14 -8.49
CA TYR A 62 -35.74 13.52 -7.85
C TYR A 62 -35.53 14.00 -6.40
N PRO A 63 -36.53 13.83 -5.50
CA PRO A 63 -36.35 14.22 -4.11
C PRO A 63 -35.28 13.32 -3.46
N GLY A 64 -34.31 13.91 -2.75
CA GLY A 64 -33.32 13.15 -1.96
C GLY A 64 -31.95 12.92 -2.61
N GLU A 65 -31.53 13.72 -3.60
CA GLU A 65 -30.13 13.79 -4.09
C GLU A 65 -29.17 14.50 -3.10
N GLU A 66 -29.31 14.18 -1.80
CA GLU A 66 -28.68 14.86 -0.66
C GLU A 66 -27.24 14.32 -0.41
N GLY A 67 -26.41 14.33 -1.46
CA GLY A 67 -25.07 13.73 -1.49
C GLY A 67 -24.07 14.33 -0.50
N ALA A 68 -23.99 15.66 -0.42
CA ALA A 68 -23.14 16.36 0.55
C ALA A 68 -23.59 16.13 2.00
N ASP A 69 -24.90 16.08 2.25
CA ASP A 69 -25.43 15.81 3.57
C ASP A 69 -25.19 14.35 4.01
N ALA A 70 -25.33 13.39 3.10
CA ALA A 70 -24.92 12.00 3.32
C ALA A 70 -23.41 11.88 3.66
N ILE A 71 -22.55 12.69 3.03
CA ILE A 71 -21.12 12.78 3.37
C ILE A 71 -20.93 13.35 4.78
N ALA A 72 -21.64 14.43 5.14
CA ALA A 72 -21.57 15.04 6.46
C ALA A 72 -22.00 14.06 7.57
N ASP A 73 -23.09 13.31 7.36
CA ASP A 73 -23.58 12.30 8.30
C ASP A 73 -22.60 11.14 8.47
N LEU A 74 -21.99 10.65 7.38
CA LEU A 74 -20.94 9.63 7.45
C LEU A 74 -19.68 10.14 8.17
N CYS A 75 -19.32 11.41 8.03
CA CYS A 75 -18.21 11.97 8.77
C CYS A 75 -18.48 11.93 10.28
N ASN A 76 -19.69 12.29 10.70
CA ASN A 76 -20.07 12.44 12.10
C ASN A 76 -20.47 11.13 12.81
N PHE A 77 -21.16 10.21 12.12
CA PHE A 77 -21.86 9.08 12.76
C PHE A 77 -21.37 7.68 12.35
N PHE A 78 -20.54 7.56 11.30
CA PHE A 78 -20.01 6.26 10.89
C PHE A 78 -19.05 5.69 11.94
N ASP A 79 -19.05 4.35 12.13
CA ASP A 79 -18.27 3.64 13.14
C ASP A 79 -16.77 3.50 12.76
N TRP A 80 -16.14 4.63 12.45
CA TRP A 80 -14.73 4.68 12.07
C TRP A 80 -13.85 3.93 13.07
N ARG A 81 -13.11 2.93 12.60
CA ARG A 81 -12.17 2.18 13.44
C ARG A 81 -11.17 3.16 14.07
N ARG A 82 -11.01 3.09 15.39
CA ARG A 82 -10.04 3.89 16.15
C ARG A 82 -8.65 3.85 15.50
N ASN A 83 -8.04 5.02 15.33
CA ASN A 83 -6.75 5.25 14.68
C ASN A 83 -6.65 4.84 13.20
N ALA A 84 -7.77 4.54 12.51
CA ALA A 84 -7.75 4.36 11.07
C ALA A 84 -7.77 5.71 10.34
N CYS A 85 -6.98 5.81 9.26
CA CYS A 85 -7.18 6.85 8.26
C CYS A 85 -8.59 6.72 7.66
N LYS A 86 -9.27 7.86 7.49
CA LYS A 86 -10.66 7.93 7.06
C LYS A 86 -10.74 8.61 5.71
N ALA A 87 -11.41 7.98 4.75
CA ALA A 87 -11.70 8.60 3.47
C ALA A 87 -13.08 8.22 2.97
N ILE A 88 -13.69 9.13 2.22
CA ILE A 88 -14.92 8.90 1.47
C ILE A 88 -14.60 9.17 0.00
N PHE A 89 -14.97 8.23 -0.87
CA PHE A 89 -14.92 8.39 -2.32
C PHE A 89 -16.36 8.45 -2.83
N TYR A 90 -16.80 9.65 -3.20
CA TYR A 90 -18.15 9.93 -3.67
C TYR A 90 -18.22 9.85 -5.20
N ILE A 91 -19.34 9.40 -5.74
CA ILE A 91 -19.58 9.26 -7.18
C ILE A 91 -21.00 9.77 -7.46
N SER A 92 -21.14 10.67 -8.44
CA SER A 92 -22.44 11.19 -8.88
C SER A 92 -22.31 11.79 -10.30
N ASP A 93 -23.41 11.83 -11.05
CA ASP A 93 -23.57 12.53 -12.33
C ASP A 93 -24.35 13.85 -12.20
N THR A 94 -24.69 14.26 -10.97
CA THR A 94 -25.46 15.47 -10.65
C THR A 94 -24.74 16.34 -9.60
N LYS A 95 -25.44 17.38 -9.13
CA LYS A 95 -25.01 18.27 -8.04
C LYS A 95 -24.88 17.52 -6.71
N LEU A 96 -24.17 18.14 -5.76
CA LEU A 96 -23.96 17.55 -4.44
C LEU A 96 -25.24 17.51 -3.59
N ASP A 97 -26.20 18.39 -3.88
CA ASP A 97 -27.51 18.47 -3.20
C ASP A 97 -28.67 18.53 -4.22
N GLY A 98 -28.54 17.84 -5.35
CA GLY A 98 -29.55 17.80 -6.41
C GLY A 98 -29.98 19.18 -6.92
N TYR A 99 -31.30 19.41 -7.03
CA TYR A 99 -31.85 20.69 -7.48
C TYR A 99 -32.01 21.75 -6.38
N SER A 100 -31.46 21.50 -5.18
CA SER A 100 -31.45 22.42 -4.04
C SER A 100 -30.81 23.77 -4.37
N ALA A 101 -31.35 24.83 -3.75
CA ALA A 101 -30.73 26.15 -3.75
C ALA A 101 -29.52 26.24 -2.79
N PHE A 102 -29.32 25.22 -1.96
CA PHE A 102 -28.33 25.17 -0.88
C PHE A 102 -27.09 24.32 -1.20
N ASP A 103 -26.95 23.79 -2.43
CA ASP A 103 -25.83 22.95 -2.90
C ASP A 103 -24.43 23.43 -2.45
N ALA A 104 -24.14 24.73 -2.53
CA ALA A 104 -22.87 25.30 -2.05
C ALA A 104 -22.73 25.31 -0.51
N ALA A 105 -23.83 25.47 0.23
CA ALA A 105 -23.85 25.40 1.69
C ALA A 105 -23.77 23.95 2.19
N ALA A 106 -24.44 23.01 1.52
CA ALA A 106 -24.31 21.58 1.77
C ALA A 106 -22.85 21.11 1.55
N ALA A 107 -22.23 21.49 0.43
CA ALA A 107 -20.82 21.23 0.15
C ALA A 107 -19.88 21.77 1.26
N ALA A 108 -20.12 23.00 1.74
CA ALA A 108 -19.37 23.60 2.85
C ALA A 108 -19.60 22.87 4.19
N ASN A 109 -20.83 22.41 4.47
CA ASN A 109 -21.15 21.62 5.65
C ASN A 109 -20.43 20.25 5.62
N ALA A 110 -20.42 19.58 4.47
CA ALA A 110 -19.69 18.33 4.25
C ALA A 110 -18.19 18.48 4.46
N GLN A 111 -17.60 19.54 3.89
CA GLN A 111 -16.19 19.91 4.09
C GLN A 111 -15.87 20.17 5.57
N ALA A 112 -16.70 20.94 6.27
CA ALA A 112 -16.51 21.25 7.68
C ALA A 112 -16.59 19.99 8.56
N ALA A 113 -17.57 19.12 8.32
CA ALA A 113 -17.72 17.84 9.02
C ALA A 113 -16.51 16.92 8.78
N ALA A 114 -16.06 16.80 7.52
CA ALA A 114 -14.90 15.99 7.17
C ALA A 114 -13.61 16.51 7.82
N SER A 115 -13.37 17.83 7.77
CA SER A 115 -12.21 18.45 8.40
C SER A 115 -12.22 18.30 9.93
N ALA A 116 -13.37 18.47 10.59
CA ALA A 116 -13.51 18.26 12.03
C ALA A 116 -13.24 16.80 12.45
N GLN A 117 -13.56 15.83 11.59
CA GLN A 117 -13.47 14.40 11.87
C GLN A 117 -12.17 13.75 11.33
N GLY A 118 -11.32 14.50 10.62
CA GLY A 118 -10.11 13.97 9.99
C GLY A 118 -10.41 12.99 8.84
N VAL A 119 -11.42 13.30 8.03
CA VAL A 119 -11.84 12.53 6.84
C VAL A 119 -11.34 13.23 5.58
N VAL A 120 -10.69 12.47 4.69
CA VAL A 120 -10.26 12.97 3.37
C VAL A 120 -11.35 12.66 2.34
N LEU A 121 -11.84 13.69 1.65
CA LEU A 121 -12.93 13.60 0.68
C LEU A 121 -12.39 13.55 -0.75
N PHE A 122 -12.80 12.54 -1.49
CA PHE A 122 -12.53 12.37 -2.92
C PHE A 122 -13.85 12.28 -3.66
N ALA A 123 -13.90 12.76 -4.90
CA ALA A 123 -15.09 12.67 -5.73
C ALA A 123 -14.79 12.33 -7.19
N HIS A 124 -15.75 11.65 -7.82
CA HIS A 124 -15.85 11.50 -9.26
C HIS A 124 -17.21 12.07 -9.69
N HIS A 125 -17.16 13.16 -10.45
CA HIS A 125 -18.34 13.75 -11.09
C HIS A 125 -18.40 13.32 -12.56
N ILE A 126 -19.46 12.60 -12.91
CA ILE A 126 -19.68 12.01 -14.23
C ILE A 126 -20.29 13.08 -15.14
N GLY A 127 -19.46 14.02 -15.57
CA GLY A 127 -19.86 15.15 -16.40
C GLY A 127 -18.79 15.59 -17.40
N PRO A 128 -19.05 16.62 -18.22
CA PRO A 128 -18.02 17.22 -19.06
C PRO A 128 -16.92 17.85 -18.21
N ALA A 129 -15.65 17.54 -18.51
CA ALA A 129 -14.52 18.02 -17.71
C ALA A 129 -14.23 19.53 -17.84
N THR A 130 -14.76 20.19 -18.88
CA THR A 130 -14.63 21.63 -19.11
C THR A 130 -15.84 22.19 -19.87
N PRO A 131 -16.17 23.49 -19.72
CA PRO A 131 -15.62 24.44 -18.74
C PRO A 131 -16.08 24.09 -17.31
N ILE A 132 -15.32 24.52 -16.29
CA ILE A 132 -15.71 24.35 -14.89
C ILE A 132 -16.99 25.14 -14.61
N THR A 133 -18.04 24.46 -14.14
CA THR A 133 -19.31 25.06 -13.72
C THR A 133 -19.31 25.36 -12.22
N GLN A 134 -20.33 26.08 -11.72
CA GLN A 134 -20.48 26.31 -10.27
C GLN A 134 -20.68 25.01 -9.48
N GLU A 135 -21.40 24.05 -10.06
CA GLU A 135 -21.55 22.69 -9.52
C GLU A 135 -20.18 22.02 -9.36
N MET A 136 -19.35 22.01 -10.41
CA MET A 136 -18.00 21.48 -10.35
C MET A 136 -17.11 22.23 -9.34
N GLN A 137 -17.33 23.53 -9.15
CA GLN A 137 -16.65 24.31 -8.12
C GLN A 137 -17.05 23.84 -6.70
N ASN A 138 -18.32 23.53 -6.46
CA ASN A 138 -18.80 23.03 -5.16
C ASN A 138 -18.13 21.66 -4.80
N TYR A 139 -17.94 20.78 -5.78
CA TYR A 139 -17.13 19.56 -5.61
C TYR A 139 -15.66 19.86 -5.24
N LEU A 140 -15.03 20.83 -5.91
CA LEU A 140 -13.64 21.22 -5.65
C LEU A 140 -13.48 21.83 -4.25
N ASP A 141 -14.42 22.70 -3.86
CA ASP A 141 -14.44 23.36 -2.56
C ASP A 141 -14.74 22.36 -1.43
N MET A 142 -15.52 21.30 -1.70
CA MET A 142 -15.73 20.20 -0.76
C MET A 142 -14.48 19.34 -0.55
N CYS A 143 -13.84 18.90 -1.65
CA CYS A 143 -12.76 17.90 -1.58
C CYS A 143 -11.38 18.49 -1.25
N ASN A 144 -10.96 19.55 -1.95
CA ASN A 144 -9.56 20.01 -1.90
C ASN A 144 -9.09 20.44 -0.50
N PRO A 145 -9.89 21.13 0.35
CA PRO A 145 -9.46 21.53 1.70
C PRO A 145 -9.17 20.35 2.64
N THR A 146 -9.69 19.15 2.33
CA THR A 146 -9.46 17.93 3.12
C THR A 146 -8.17 17.20 2.74
N GLY A 147 -7.46 17.65 1.70
CA GLY A 147 -6.29 16.97 1.12
C GLY A 147 -6.63 15.88 0.11
N GLY A 148 -7.91 15.73 -0.24
CA GLY A 148 -8.37 14.86 -1.33
C GLY A 148 -8.46 15.61 -2.67
N ASN A 149 -9.12 15.01 -3.66
CA ASN A 149 -9.25 15.59 -4.99
C ASN A 149 -10.52 15.13 -5.71
N VAL A 150 -10.92 15.89 -6.73
CA VAL A 150 -12.04 15.57 -7.64
C VAL A 150 -11.50 15.06 -8.98
N TYR A 151 -12.26 14.22 -9.66
CA TYR A 151 -12.13 13.91 -11.08
C TYR A 151 -13.43 14.27 -11.81
N PHE A 152 -13.31 14.96 -12.94
CA PHE A 152 -14.41 15.28 -13.84
C PHE A 152 -14.19 14.57 -15.19
N GLY A 153 -15.21 13.88 -15.69
CA GLY A 153 -15.14 13.21 -16.99
C GLY A 153 -15.73 11.80 -16.98
N PRO A 154 -15.86 11.16 -18.14
CA PRO A 154 -16.11 9.72 -18.22
C PRO A 154 -14.90 8.95 -17.66
N VAL A 155 -15.16 7.80 -17.03
CA VAL A 155 -14.13 6.94 -16.40
C VAL A 155 -14.26 5.51 -16.92
N ASP A 156 -13.14 4.92 -17.32
CA ASP A 156 -13.03 3.49 -17.62
C ASP A 156 -12.46 2.69 -16.43
N ILE A 157 -12.31 1.37 -16.60
CA ILE A 157 -11.82 0.47 -15.53
C ILE A 157 -10.39 0.84 -15.07
N GLU A 158 -9.50 1.26 -15.97
CA GLU A 158 -8.13 1.62 -15.60
C GLU A 158 -8.09 2.95 -14.86
N GLN A 159 -8.87 3.94 -15.31
CA GLN A 159 -9.01 5.21 -14.62
C GLN A 159 -9.66 5.02 -13.24
N TYR A 160 -10.66 4.15 -13.08
CA TYR A 160 -11.20 3.81 -11.75
C TYR A 160 -10.13 3.20 -10.82
N LYS A 161 -9.24 2.33 -11.31
CA LYS A 161 -8.12 1.83 -10.49
C LYS A 161 -7.20 2.95 -10.02
N VAL A 162 -6.95 3.97 -10.85
CA VAL A 162 -6.15 5.16 -10.48
C VAL A 162 -6.87 5.98 -9.40
N LEU A 163 -8.15 6.31 -9.62
CA LEU A 163 -8.94 7.10 -8.67
C LEU A 163 -9.05 6.41 -7.30
N LEU A 164 -9.31 5.11 -7.28
CA LEU A 164 -9.41 4.33 -6.04
C LEU A 164 -8.05 4.13 -5.37
N ARG A 165 -6.96 3.94 -6.12
CA ARG A 165 -5.60 3.94 -5.56
C ARG A 165 -5.31 5.27 -4.89
N ASN A 166 -5.63 6.39 -5.53
CA ASN A 166 -5.40 7.73 -4.96
C ASN A 166 -6.20 7.92 -3.67
N ALA A 167 -7.49 7.58 -3.67
CA ALA A 167 -8.34 7.65 -2.47
C ALA A 167 -7.82 6.76 -1.33
N ILE A 168 -7.32 5.55 -1.64
CA ILE A 168 -6.73 4.63 -0.66
C ILE A 168 -5.41 5.15 -0.09
N CYS A 169 -4.48 5.58 -0.96
CA CYS A 169 -3.14 6.00 -0.56
C CYS A 169 -3.13 7.36 0.16
N ASN A 170 -4.02 8.27 -0.23
CA ASN A 170 -4.08 9.63 0.33
C ASN A 170 -5.09 9.77 1.48
N ALA A 171 -5.75 8.67 1.90
CA ALA A 171 -6.72 8.66 3.01
C ALA A 171 -6.16 9.14 4.37
N CYS A 172 -4.83 9.15 4.52
CA CYS A 172 -4.13 9.62 5.72
C CYS A 172 -3.65 11.08 5.61
N GLY A 173 -4.07 11.80 4.56
CA GLY A 173 -3.32 12.95 4.02
C GLY A 173 -2.15 12.48 3.14
N ALA A 174 -1.53 13.41 2.42
CA ALA A 174 -0.57 13.14 1.35
C ALA A 174 0.83 12.64 1.79
N GLU A 175 0.95 12.00 2.95
CA GLU A 175 2.20 11.43 3.46
C GLU A 175 2.03 9.97 3.91
N CYS A 176 1.92 9.04 2.96
CA CYS A 176 2.48 7.70 3.15
C CYS A 176 4.00 7.83 3.37
N LYS A 177 4.43 8.05 4.61
CA LYS A 177 5.85 8.05 4.95
C LYS A 177 6.38 6.64 4.78
N ALA A 178 7.28 6.46 3.80
CA ALA A 178 8.14 5.30 3.80
C ALA A 178 8.85 5.26 5.16
N LEU A 179 8.78 4.12 5.84
CA LEU A 179 9.60 3.91 7.03
C LEU A 179 11.05 3.91 6.56
N ASP A 180 11.81 4.93 6.96
CA ASP A 180 13.24 5.05 6.67
C ASP A 180 13.98 3.99 7.50
N LEU A 181 13.96 2.76 6.99
CA LEU A 181 14.73 1.66 7.54
C LEU A 181 16.19 1.86 7.14
N PRO A 182 17.14 1.76 8.10
CA PRO A 182 18.55 1.68 7.73
C PRO A 182 18.76 0.47 6.80
N LYS A 183 19.84 0.49 6.03
CA LYS A 183 20.21 -0.62 5.15
C LYS A 183 20.51 -1.87 6.00
N ILE A 184 19.52 -2.75 6.16
CA ILE A 184 19.62 -4.01 6.90
C ILE A 184 19.94 -5.12 5.89
N GLU A 185 21.21 -5.51 5.83
CA GLU A 185 21.71 -6.55 4.92
C GLU A 185 22.58 -7.56 5.67
N PRO A 186 22.60 -8.84 5.28
CA PRO A 186 23.46 -9.82 5.91
C PRO A 186 24.93 -9.55 5.57
N CYS A 187 25.82 -9.89 6.50
CA CYS A 187 27.26 -9.83 6.27
C CYS A 187 27.69 -11.03 5.41
N ILE A 188 28.48 -10.80 4.37
CA ILE A 188 28.95 -11.85 3.45
C ILE A 188 30.47 -11.84 3.41
N SER A 189 31.07 -13.02 3.53
CA SER A 189 32.50 -13.25 3.35
C SER A 189 32.77 -14.44 2.44
N ILE A 190 33.97 -14.47 1.87
CA ILE A 190 34.51 -15.60 1.12
C ILE A 190 35.94 -15.86 1.61
N ALA A 191 36.27 -17.12 1.84
CA ALA A 191 37.61 -17.58 2.22
C ALA A 191 38.02 -18.78 1.36
N TRP A 192 39.31 -18.91 1.09
CA TRP A 192 39.94 -20.02 0.36
C TRP A 192 41.34 -20.25 0.95
N GLY A 193 41.96 -21.39 0.65
CA GLY A 193 43.26 -21.76 1.20
C GLY A 193 43.27 -22.08 2.70
N GLU A 194 44.46 -22.38 3.21
CA GLU A 194 44.79 -22.53 4.62
C GLU A 194 45.38 -21.25 5.23
N SER A 195 45.84 -20.28 4.42
CA SER A 195 46.50 -19.05 4.89
C SER A 195 46.24 -17.79 4.05
N ASP A 196 46.45 -16.62 4.65
CA ASP A 196 46.43 -15.30 3.96
C ASP A 196 47.47 -15.16 2.83
N CYS A 197 48.43 -16.08 2.74
CA CYS A 197 49.46 -16.11 1.70
C CYS A 197 49.07 -16.95 0.48
N ASP A 198 47.93 -17.64 0.51
CA ASP A 198 47.56 -18.62 -0.51
C ASP A 198 46.99 -17.93 -1.76
N CYS A 199 47.42 -18.39 -2.93
CA CYS A 199 47.00 -17.83 -4.21
C CYS A 199 46.66 -18.91 -5.23
N PHE A 200 45.54 -18.70 -5.93
CA PHE A 200 45.12 -19.51 -7.07
C PHE A 200 46.24 -19.67 -8.10
N GLU A 201 46.67 -20.91 -8.31
CA GLU A 201 47.56 -21.27 -9.41
C GLU A 201 46.86 -21.08 -10.76
N THR A 202 47.63 -20.99 -11.84
CA THR A 202 47.08 -20.69 -13.18
C THR A 202 46.31 -21.87 -13.81
N ASP A 203 46.44 -23.08 -13.29
CA ASP A 203 45.71 -24.28 -13.74
C ASP A 203 45.46 -25.23 -12.56
N ASP A 204 44.37 -24.98 -11.83
CA ASP A 204 44.04 -25.68 -10.57
C ASP A 204 42.52 -25.66 -10.29
N VAL A 205 42.09 -26.36 -9.24
CA VAL A 205 40.72 -26.44 -8.73
C VAL A 205 40.73 -26.27 -7.20
N GLU A 206 40.44 -25.06 -6.71
CA GLU A 206 40.26 -24.84 -5.28
C GLU A 206 38.78 -24.75 -4.88
N THR A 207 38.50 -25.14 -3.63
CA THR A 207 37.22 -24.90 -2.97
C THR A 207 37.32 -23.63 -2.13
N ALA A 208 36.42 -22.68 -2.37
CA ALA A 208 36.22 -21.51 -1.51
C ALA A 208 34.92 -21.66 -0.71
N ILE A 209 34.92 -21.14 0.51
CA ILE A 209 33.75 -21.16 1.41
C ILE A 209 33.14 -19.76 1.40
N VAL A 210 31.90 -19.66 0.91
CA VAL A 210 31.08 -18.44 1.03
C VAL A 210 30.25 -18.56 2.29
N THR A 211 30.35 -17.56 3.17
CA THR A 211 29.62 -17.51 4.44
C THR A 211 28.72 -16.29 4.47
N ILE A 212 27.45 -16.49 4.84
CA ILE A 212 26.47 -15.42 5.04
C ILE A 212 26.01 -15.44 6.49
N CYS A 213 26.16 -14.31 7.17
CA CYS A 213 25.89 -14.13 8.59
C CYS A 213 24.80 -13.09 8.83
N ASN A 214 23.96 -13.33 9.84
CA ASN A 214 23.15 -12.28 10.44
C ASN A 214 23.99 -11.51 11.47
N CYS A 215 24.17 -10.21 11.25
CA CYS A 215 24.94 -9.31 12.12
C CYS A 215 24.08 -8.53 13.14
N TYR A 216 22.77 -8.82 13.22
CA TYR A 216 21.81 -8.11 14.07
C TYR A 216 21.20 -9.03 15.13
N SER A 217 21.06 -8.52 16.36
CA SER A 217 20.51 -9.29 17.50
C SER A 217 18.98 -9.23 17.61
N ASN A 218 18.32 -8.42 16.78
CA ASN A 218 16.87 -8.15 16.80
C ASN A 218 16.18 -8.29 15.43
N VAL A 219 16.90 -8.78 14.41
CA VAL A 219 16.39 -9.05 13.06
C VAL A 219 16.57 -10.53 12.75
N SER A 220 15.65 -11.13 12.01
CA SER A 220 15.89 -12.40 11.30
C SER A 220 15.85 -12.17 9.80
N PHE A 221 16.72 -12.83 9.05
CA PHE A 221 16.60 -12.93 7.60
C PHE A 221 15.92 -14.25 7.23
N ALA A 222 14.88 -14.22 6.42
CA ALA A 222 14.21 -15.42 5.91
C ALA A 222 14.48 -15.64 4.42
N ASN A 223 14.54 -16.91 4.01
CA ASN A 223 14.75 -17.37 2.63
C ASN A 223 16.01 -16.76 1.97
N VAL A 224 17.12 -16.65 2.70
CA VAL A 224 18.38 -16.11 2.19
C VAL A 224 18.92 -17.00 1.07
N HIS A 225 19.12 -16.41 -0.10
CA HIS A 225 19.74 -17.07 -1.25
C HIS A 225 20.57 -16.10 -2.09
N VAL A 226 21.57 -16.65 -2.77
CA VAL A 226 22.33 -15.98 -3.83
C VAL A 226 21.79 -16.51 -5.16
N ALA A 227 21.42 -15.64 -6.09
CA ALA A 227 20.86 -16.06 -7.39
C ALA A 227 21.91 -16.68 -8.31
N TYR A 228 23.13 -16.12 -8.32
CA TYR A 228 24.26 -16.70 -9.04
C TYR A 228 25.62 -16.20 -8.55
N PHE A 229 26.65 -17.01 -8.78
CA PHE A 229 28.06 -16.61 -8.68
C PHE A 229 28.65 -16.41 -10.08
N ASN A 230 29.48 -15.39 -10.25
CA ASN A 230 30.22 -15.15 -11.48
C ASN A 230 31.67 -14.73 -11.17
N ILE A 231 32.57 -14.89 -12.14
CA ILE A 231 33.97 -14.44 -12.04
C ILE A 231 34.34 -13.57 -13.24
N THR A 232 34.99 -12.44 -12.98
CA THR A 232 35.42 -11.46 -13.99
C THR A 232 36.87 -11.07 -13.80
N LEU A 233 37.45 -10.40 -14.80
CA LEU A 233 38.72 -9.68 -14.63
C LEU A 233 38.53 -8.48 -13.69
N ALA A 234 39.63 -7.91 -13.17
CA ALA A 234 39.58 -6.80 -12.23
C ALA A 234 38.81 -5.55 -12.71
N ASP A 235 38.74 -5.32 -14.02
CA ASP A 235 37.98 -4.23 -14.65
C ASP A 235 36.47 -4.55 -14.80
N GLY A 236 36.05 -5.77 -14.48
CA GLY A 236 34.67 -6.26 -14.64
C GLY A 236 34.39 -6.92 -15.99
N SER A 237 35.37 -6.98 -16.91
CA SER A 237 35.20 -7.65 -18.19
C SER A 237 35.15 -9.19 -18.04
N PRO A 238 34.48 -9.90 -18.98
CA PRO A 238 34.42 -11.37 -18.96
C PRO A 238 35.81 -12.00 -19.00
N VAL A 239 35.98 -13.11 -18.29
CA VAL A 239 37.23 -13.88 -18.36
C VAL A 239 37.48 -14.41 -19.78
N PRO A 240 38.75 -14.46 -20.26
CA PRO A 240 39.05 -14.94 -21.61
C PRO A 240 38.59 -16.37 -21.83
N LEU A 241 38.09 -16.66 -23.02
CA LEU A 241 37.78 -18.02 -23.46
C LEU A 241 39.05 -18.74 -23.96
N LEU A 242 39.10 -20.04 -23.71
CA LEU A 242 40.07 -20.98 -24.26
C LEU A 242 39.70 -21.33 -25.71
N PRO A 243 40.61 -22.00 -26.48
CA PRO A 243 40.32 -22.43 -27.85
C PRO A 243 39.14 -23.40 -27.98
N ASP A 244 38.75 -24.08 -26.89
CA ASP A 244 37.56 -24.94 -26.81
C ASP A 244 36.24 -24.17 -26.55
N GLY A 245 36.31 -22.83 -26.41
CA GLY A 245 35.18 -21.96 -26.12
C GLY A 245 34.78 -21.88 -24.64
N THR A 246 35.43 -22.65 -23.75
CA THR A 246 35.17 -22.59 -22.30
C THR A 246 35.97 -21.45 -21.64
N PRO A 247 35.53 -20.88 -20.51
CA PRO A 247 36.25 -19.81 -19.84
C PRO A 247 37.55 -20.32 -19.18
N SER A 248 38.60 -19.48 -19.20
CA SER A 248 39.89 -19.76 -18.54
C SER A 248 39.82 -19.76 -17.00
N VAL A 249 38.73 -19.23 -16.42
CA VAL A 249 38.37 -19.40 -15.01
C VAL A 249 36.86 -19.63 -14.90
N SER A 250 36.41 -20.65 -14.17
CA SER A 250 34.99 -20.90 -13.90
C SER A 250 34.69 -21.03 -12.41
N ILE A 251 33.44 -20.81 -12.04
CA ILE A 251 32.93 -20.92 -10.67
C ILE A 251 31.70 -21.83 -10.66
N HIS A 252 31.62 -22.75 -9.68
CA HIS A 252 30.55 -23.74 -9.59
C HIS A 252 30.04 -23.88 -8.14
N PRO A 253 28.72 -24.00 -7.91
CA PRO A 253 27.65 -23.81 -8.88
C PRO A 253 27.56 -22.36 -9.37
N VAL A 254 27.20 -22.18 -10.65
CA VAL A 254 26.87 -20.85 -11.19
C VAL A 254 25.50 -20.40 -10.67
N GLY A 255 24.53 -21.31 -10.60
CA GLY A 255 23.13 -21.02 -10.31
C GLY A 255 22.80 -20.75 -8.83
N PRO A 256 21.51 -20.75 -8.46
CA PRO A 256 21.07 -20.29 -7.15
C PRO A 256 21.54 -21.20 -6.01
N VAL A 257 22.02 -20.59 -4.93
CA VAL A 257 22.47 -21.26 -3.71
C VAL A 257 21.69 -20.76 -2.51
N CYS A 258 21.00 -21.68 -1.83
CA CYS A 258 20.16 -21.39 -0.67
C CYS A 258 20.96 -21.49 0.64
N PHE A 259 20.94 -20.41 1.41
CA PHE A 259 21.49 -20.32 2.77
C PHE A 259 20.40 -20.54 3.82
N GLY A 260 19.12 -20.26 3.49
CA GLY A 260 17.97 -20.55 4.36
C GLY A 260 17.66 -19.39 5.30
N ASP A 261 17.17 -19.69 6.50
CA ASP A 261 16.80 -18.66 7.47
C ASP A 261 17.94 -18.39 8.46
N LEU A 262 18.29 -17.11 8.61
CA LEU A 262 19.28 -16.61 9.56
C LEU A 262 18.56 -15.82 10.67
N GLY A 263 18.16 -16.51 11.74
CA GLY A 263 17.71 -15.87 12.99
C GLY A 263 18.73 -14.90 13.60
N PRO A 264 18.40 -14.21 14.71
CA PRO A 264 19.23 -13.12 15.22
C PRO A 264 20.55 -13.61 15.81
N CYS A 265 21.61 -12.79 15.72
CA CYS A 265 22.89 -13.09 16.36
C CYS A 265 22.79 -13.04 17.89
N ARG A 266 23.68 -13.75 18.58
CA ARG A 266 23.74 -13.78 20.05
C ARG A 266 25.16 -13.42 20.52
N PRO A 267 25.33 -12.81 21.71
CA PRO A 267 26.65 -12.59 22.28
C PRO A 267 27.43 -13.91 22.37
N GLY A 268 28.60 -13.97 21.72
CA GLY A 268 29.45 -15.16 21.66
C GLY A 268 29.00 -16.26 20.69
N ALA A 269 27.98 -16.04 19.86
CA ALA A 269 27.57 -16.97 18.80
C ALA A 269 27.10 -16.23 17.54
N GLU A 270 27.88 -16.36 16.47
CA GLU A 270 27.49 -15.89 15.15
C GLU A 270 26.40 -16.79 14.57
N ASN A 271 25.38 -16.21 13.93
CA ASN A 271 24.42 -16.99 13.17
C ASN A 271 24.73 -16.91 11.68
N CYS A 272 25.62 -17.80 11.27
CA CYS A 272 26.14 -17.88 9.91
C CYS A 272 25.79 -19.22 9.26
N VAL A 273 25.60 -19.18 7.95
CA VAL A 273 25.51 -20.38 7.12
C VAL A 273 26.58 -20.30 6.04
N SER A 274 27.35 -21.38 5.90
CA SER A 274 28.42 -21.50 4.90
C SER A 274 28.03 -22.46 3.78
N ARG A 275 28.55 -22.21 2.58
CA ARG A 275 28.40 -23.04 1.39
C ARG A 275 29.72 -23.07 0.63
N GLU A 276 30.06 -24.25 0.13
CA GLU A 276 31.20 -24.45 -0.75
C GLU A 276 30.87 -24.00 -2.17
N ILE A 277 31.83 -23.34 -2.79
CA ILE A 277 31.91 -23.09 -4.22
C ILE A 277 33.27 -23.58 -4.71
N VAL A 278 33.34 -24.08 -5.93
CA VAL A 278 34.58 -24.53 -6.58
C VAL A 278 34.96 -23.50 -7.62
N ILE A 279 36.19 -22.99 -7.54
CA ILE A 279 36.78 -22.10 -8.53
C ILE A 279 37.86 -22.90 -9.27
N ARG A 280 37.75 -22.95 -10.60
CA ARG A 280 38.66 -23.68 -11.48
C ARG A 280 39.38 -22.72 -12.39
N THR A 281 40.71 -22.73 -12.38
CA THR A 281 41.57 -22.05 -13.35
C THR A 281 42.04 -23.07 -14.41
N ARG A 282 42.22 -22.62 -15.66
CA ARG A 282 42.76 -23.42 -16.77
C ARG A 282 43.58 -22.51 -17.68
N GLY A 283 44.90 -22.54 -17.57
CA GLY A 283 45.77 -21.57 -18.27
C GLY A 283 45.39 -20.10 -18.01
N ALA A 284 44.88 -19.79 -16.81
CA ALA A 284 44.49 -18.44 -16.42
C ALA A 284 45.69 -17.50 -16.46
N LYS A 285 45.48 -16.23 -16.83
CA LYS A 285 46.56 -15.24 -16.84
C LYS A 285 46.78 -14.72 -15.43
N SER A 286 48.04 -14.66 -14.99
CA SER A 286 48.40 -14.00 -13.74
C SER A 286 47.85 -12.57 -13.72
N GLY A 287 47.13 -12.22 -12.65
CA GLY A 287 46.40 -10.96 -12.54
C GLY A 287 45.36 -10.99 -11.43
N LYS A 288 44.61 -9.90 -11.29
CA LYS A 288 43.50 -9.80 -10.33
C LYS A 288 42.18 -10.18 -11.01
N TYR A 289 41.40 -11.01 -10.33
CA TYR A 289 40.05 -11.41 -10.70
C TYR A 289 39.06 -10.92 -9.63
N LYS A 290 37.77 -10.94 -9.95
CA LYS A 290 36.68 -10.57 -9.02
C LYS A 290 35.62 -11.67 -9.02
N VAL A 291 35.31 -12.20 -7.84
CA VAL A 291 34.09 -13.00 -7.63
C VAL A 291 32.93 -12.04 -7.39
N LEU A 292 31.84 -12.22 -8.15
CA LEU A 292 30.61 -11.47 -8.03
C LEU A 292 29.54 -12.37 -7.42
N VAL A 293 29.10 -12.02 -6.20
CA VAL A 293 27.97 -12.64 -5.51
C VAL A 293 26.72 -11.85 -5.86
N SER A 294 25.85 -12.39 -6.71
CA SER A 294 24.81 -11.63 -7.40
C SER A 294 23.40 -12.10 -7.08
N GLY A 295 22.46 -11.15 -7.04
CA GLY A 295 21.06 -11.43 -6.69
C GLY A 295 20.92 -12.03 -5.29
N ILE A 296 21.52 -11.37 -4.30
CA ILE A 296 21.36 -11.71 -2.88
C ILE A 296 19.95 -11.30 -2.48
N CYS A 297 19.09 -12.29 -2.21
CA CYS A 297 17.67 -12.12 -1.95
C CYS A 297 17.32 -12.70 -0.58
N TYR A 298 16.57 -11.94 0.21
CA TYR A 298 16.13 -12.29 1.56
C TYR A 298 14.92 -11.45 1.97
N GLN A 299 14.19 -11.89 2.98
CA GLN A 299 13.15 -11.13 3.65
C GLN A 299 13.67 -10.65 5.01
N VAL A 300 13.48 -9.38 5.34
CA VAL A 300 13.81 -8.81 6.65
C VAL A 300 12.61 -8.99 7.58
N VAL A 301 12.78 -9.78 8.64
CA VAL A 301 11.74 -10.05 9.64
C VAL A 301 12.09 -9.32 10.93
N LEU A 302 11.30 -8.29 11.25
CA LEU A 302 11.39 -7.52 12.50
C LEU A 302 10.39 -8.08 13.51
N ALA A 303 10.88 -8.77 14.53
CA ALA A 303 10.05 -9.20 15.66
C ALA A 303 9.93 -8.05 16.67
N GLN A 304 8.71 -7.62 16.97
CA GLN A 304 8.42 -6.65 18.02
C GLN A 304 7.45 -7.25 19.03
N LEU A 305 7.75 -7.05 20.32
CA LEU A 305 6.87 -7.35 21.44
C LEU A 305 6.52 -6.03 22.11
N HIS A 306 5.24 -5.77 22.28
CA HIS A 306 4.71 -4.61 22.98
C HIS A 306 3.81 -5.09 24.11
N GLU A 307 4.00 -4.53 25.31
CA GLU A 307 3.12 -4.77 26.45
C GLU A 307 2.27 -3.52 26.69
N GLU A 308 0.94 -3.68 26.68
CA GLU A 308 -0.01 -2.63 27.05
C GLU A 308 -0.74 -3.03 28.34
N CYS A 309 -0.89 -2.07 29.25
CA CYS A 309 -1.60 -2.25 30.52
C CYS A 309 -2.82 -1.32 30.58
N PHE A 310 -3.97 -1.87 30.95
CA PHE A 310 -5.22 -1.12 31.07
C PHE A 310 -5.67 -1.10 32.52
N VAL A 311 -5.89 0.11 33.06
CA VAL A 311 -6.50 0.28 34.38
C VAL A 311 -8.01 0.20 34.23
N LEU A 312 -8.61 -0.84 34.81
CA LEU A 312 -10.07 -0.99 34.90
C LEU A 312 -10.54 -0.53 36.28
N ALA A 313 -11.42 0.45 36.32
CA ALA A 313 -12.15 0.81 37.53
C ALA A 313 -13.37 -0.11 37.66
N LEU A 314 -13.44 -0.87 38.76
CA LEU A 314 -14.64 -1.62 39.13
C LEU A 314 -15.48 -0.76 40.08
N CYS A 315 -16.78 -0.64 39.80
CA CYS A 315 -17.72 -0.01 40.72
C CYS A 315 -17.99 -0.94 41.91
N ALA A 316 -18.37 -0.37 43.06
CA ALA A 316 -19.00 -1.11 44.13
C ALA A 316 -20.49 -1.32 43.81
N ASP A 317 -21.04 -2.43 44.30
CA ASP A 317 -22.46 -2.80 44.20
C ASP A 317 -23.37 -1.87 45.05
#